data_AF-A0A1H3CZU9-F1
#
_entry.id   AF-A0A1H3CZU9-F1
#
_cell.length_a   1.000
_cell.length_b   1.000
_cell.length_c   1.000
_cell.angle_alpha   90.00
_cell.angle_beta   90.00
_cell.angle_gamma   90.00
#
_symmetry.space_group_name_H-M   'P 1'
#
loop_
_entity.id
_entity.type
_entity.pdbx_description
1 polymer ?
#
loop_
_entity_poly.entity_id
_entity_poly.type
_entity_poly.pdbx_seq_one_letter_code
_entity_poly.pdbx_strand_id
1 'polypeptide(L)'
;MNSKAMYNLSYGLFVLTAKDGDKDNGCIVNTVTQVTTEPNRIVVAVNKLNFTHDMISKTGEFNVSILTEGSKFETYKHFGFQSGKDIDKFESIEYKRAANGITYIANETNAYLSARVVSKTDLGTHTLFLADVTDGEVLSGDPSVTYAFYQKNIKQKPGANVGAAPKKGFICTVCGYIYEGDELPSDFICPWCKHDASYFIPLDAQAPSKEITKEITINKTQEESKMANKYAGTQTEKNLQAAFAGESQARNKYTYFASKAKKEGYEQIAALFLKTADNEKEHAKMWFKELEGIGTTAENLAAAADGENYEWTDMYEDFAKTAEAEGFPALAAKFRMVGAIEKHHEERYRALLKNVEAQEVFAKSEVKVWECRNCGHIVVGTKAPEMCPVCAHPQSYFEVNAENY
;
A
#
# COMPACT_ATOMS: atom_id res chain seq x y z
N MET A 1 11.06 17.81 -1.97
CA MET A 1 10.32 17.91 -3.26
C MET A 1 9.00 17.22 -3.00
N ASN A 2 7.86 17.88 -3.19
CA ASN A 2 6.57 17.24 -2.98
C ASN A 2 6.41 16.08 -3.99
N SER A 3 6.55 14.84 -3.54
CA SER A 3 6.45 13.65 -4.41
C SER A 3 5.05 13.52 -5.03
N LYS A 4 4.02 14.13 -4.43
CA LYS A 4 2.68 14.17 -5.03
C LYS A 4 2.61 14.99 -6.30
N ALA A 5 3.54 15.92 -6.53
CA ALA A 5 3.65 16.63 -7.79
C ALA A 5 3.92 15.66 -8.96
N MET A 6 4.58 14.53 -8.70
CA MET A 6 4.80 13.49 -9.70
C MET A 6 3.49 12.81 -10.13
N TYR A 7 2.46 12.77 -9.26
CA TYR A 7 1.14 12.24 -9.65
C TYR A 7 0.35 13.16 -10.58
N ASN A 8 0.75 14.44 -10.68
CA ASN A 8 0.18 15.39 -11.65
C ASN A 8 0.90 15.34 -13.00
N LEU A 9 2.04 14.64 -13.11
CA LEU A 9 2.62 14.35 -14.41
C LEU A 9 1.70 13.36 -15.13
N SER A 10 1.26 13.76 -16.32
CA SER A 10 0.44 12.90 -17.17
C SER A 10 1.33 11.85 -17.83
N TYR A 11 0.90 10.61 -17.77
CA TYR A 11 1.58 9.47 -18.39
C TYR A 11 0.56 8.65 -19.17
N GLY A 12 0.95 8.14 -20.33
CA GLY A 12 0.23 7.04 -20.97
C GLY A 12 0.54 5.70 -20.29
N LEU A 13 -0.20 4.67 -20.65
CA LEU A 13 0.13 3.28 -20.29
C LEU A 13 0.31 2.46 -21.55
N PHE A 14 1.36 1.64 -21.55
CA PHE A 14 1.80 0.92 -22.74
C PHE A 14 2.20 -0.51 -22.39
N VAL A 15 2.02 -1.42 -23.34
CA VAL A 15 2.72 -2.71 -23.32
C VAL A 15 4.00 -2.56 -24.12
N LEU A 16 5.14 -2.74 -23.46
CA LEU A 16 6.47 -2.76 -24.08
C LEU A 16 6.85 -4.22 -24.32
N THR A 17 7.10 -4.59 -25.57
CA THR A 17 7.46 -5.97 -25.96
C THR A 17 8.84 -6.01 -26.59
N ALA A 18 9.51 -7.14 -26.39
CA ALA A 18 10.83 -7.41 -26.94
C ALA A 18 10.98 -8.90 -27.27
N LYS A 19 11.94 -9.20 -28.15
CA LYS A 19 12.27 -10.57 -28.57
C LYS A 19 13.77 -10.81 -28.46
N ASP A 20 14.17 -11.99 -27.97
CA ASP A 20 15.56 -12.45 -27.92
C ASP A 20 15.60 -13.91 -28.40
N GLY A 21 16.21 -14.14 -29.56
CA GLY A 21 16.08 -15.42 -30.27
C GLY A 21 14.62 -15.73 -30.57
N ASP A 22 14.12 -16.86 -30.08
CA ASP A 22 12.72 -17.28 -30.26
C ASP A 22 11.81 -16.89 -29.09
N LYS A 23 12.36 -16.29 -28.02
CA LYS A 23 11.58 -15.90 -26.85
C LYS A 23 10.98 -14.51 -27.04
N ASP A 24 9.66 -14.40 -26.92
CA ASP A 24 8.94 -13.15 -26.80
C ASP A 24 8.65 -12.83 -25.32
N ASN A 25 8.67 -11.56 -24.97
CA ASN A 25 8.26 -11.09 -23.65
C ASN A 25 7.75 -9.64 -23.69
N GLY A 26 7.02 -9.24 -22.65
CA GLY A 26 6.57 -7.86 -22.49
C GLY A 26 6.34 -7.45 -21.05
N CYS A 27 6.27 -6.14 -20.83
CA CYS A 27 5.92 -5.53 -19.55
C CYS A 27 5.07 -4.28 -19.72
N ILE A 28 4.39 -3.86 -18.65
CA ILE A 28 3.72 -2.55 -18.61
C ILE A 28 4.75 -1.46 -18.33
N VAL A 29 4.68 -0.37 -19.09
CA VAL A 29 5.46 0.86 -18.86
C VAL A 29 4.57 2.09 -18.99
N ASN A 30 4.99 3.19 -18.36
CA ASN A 30 4.29 4.48 -18.43
C ASN A 30 5.22 5.65 -18.84
N THR A 31 6.48 5.36 -19.14
CA THR A 31 7.53 6.38 -19.39
C THR A 31 7.80 6.65 -20.87
N VAL A 32 6.94 6.17 -21.77
CA VAL A 32 7.15 6.39 -23.22
C VAL A 32 6.81 7.83 -23.56
N THR A 33 7.71 8.53 -24.25
CA THR A 33 7.49 9.91 -24.69
C THR A 33 8.25 10.18 -25.98
N GLN A 34 7.62 10.85 -26.94
CA GLN A 34 8.31 11.35 -28.14
C GLN A 34 9.18 12.55 -27.77
N VAL A 35 10.44 12.54 -28.19
CA VAL A 35 11.43 13.58 -27.84
C VAL A 35 11.83 14.45 -29.03
N THR A 36 11.73 13.94 -30.25
CA THR A 36 11.89 14.72 -31.48
C THR A 36 11.11 14.06 -32.61
N THR A 37 10.64 14.86 -33.57
CA THR A 37 9.96 14.39 -34.78
C THR A 37 10.92 14.17 -35.94
N GLU A 38 12.12 14.77 -35.90
CA GLU A 38 13.12 14.66 -36.97
C GLU A 38 14.55 14.68 -36.38
N PRO A 39 15.24 13.51 -36.31
CA PRO A 39 14.71 12.16 -36.57
C PRO A 39 13.58 11.80 -35.59
N ASN A 40 12.60 11.00 -36.01
CA ASN A 40 11.48 10.61 -35.14
C ASN A 40 11.97 9.68 -34.02
N ARG A 41 12.00 10.18 -32.77
CA ARG A 41 12.54 9.45 -31.62
C ARG A 41 11.62 9.46 -30.44
N ILE A 42 11.64 8.34 -29.72
CA ILE A 42 11.00 8.17 -28.42
C ILE A 42 12.05 7.83 -27.37
N VAL A 43 11.70 8.08 -26.11
CA VAL A 43 12.40 7.53 -24.95
C VAL A 43 11.50 6.57 -24.19
N VAL A 44 12.10 5.58 -23.55
CA VAL A 44 11.43 4.72 -22.57
C VAL A 44 12.42 4.39 -21.45
N ALA A 45 12.02 4.59 -20.19
CA ALA A 45 12.80 4.15 -19.03
C ALA A 45 12.25 2.80 -18.56
N VAL A 46 13.10 1.77 -18.56
CA VAL A 46 12.69 0.41 -18.18
C VAL A 46 13.43 0.00 -16.91
N ASN A 47 12.69 -0.49 -15.92
CA ASN A 47 13.26 -1.01 -14.68
C ASN A 47 14.19 -2.19 -14.98
N LYS A 48 15.41 -2.18 -14.42
CA LYS A 48 16.42 -3.23 -14.63
C LYS A 48 15.99 -4.61 -14.12
N LEU A 49 14.99 -4.69 -13.26
CA LEU A 49 14.43 -5.95 -12.77
C LEU A 49 13.50 -6.63 -13.80
N ASN A 50 12.95 -5.88 -14.76
CA ASN A 50 12.06 -6.45 -15.77
C ASN A 50 12.86 -7.28 -16.78
N PHE A 51 12.43 -8.51 -17.06
CA PHE A 51 13.08 -9.32 -18.08
C PHE A 51 13.11 -8.67 -19.47
N THR A 52 12.08 -7.89 -19.80
CA THR A 52 12.02 -7.07 -21.02
C THR A 52 13.18 -6.07 -21.11
N HIS A 53 13.64 -5.51 -19.98
CA HIS A 53 14.81 -4.62 -19.96
C HIS A 53 16.07 -5.33 -20.46
N ASP A 54 16.31 -6.56 -20.01
CA ASP A 54 17.51 -7.32 -20.37
C ASP A 54 17.49 -7.68 -21.86
N MET A 55 16.31 -8.05 -22.39
CA MET A 55 16.10 -8.32 -23.81
C MET A 55 16.39 -7.07 -24.65
N ILE A 56 15.80 -5.92 -24.32
CA ILE A 56 16.06 -4.65 -25.02
C ILE A 56 17.53 -4.23 -24.90
N SER A 57 18.14 -4.46 -23.74
CA SER A 57 19.55 -4.18 -23.53
C SER A 57 20.44 -5.03 -24.43
N LYS A 58 20.04 -6.28 -24.70
CA LYS A 58 20.80 -7.19 -25.57
C LYS A 58 20.54 -6.94 -27.06
N THR A 59 19.29 -6.80 -27.47
CA THR A 59 18.90 -6.77 -28.89
C THR A 59 18.80 -5.36 -29.45
N GLY A 60 18.53 -4.37 -28.61
CA GLY A 60 18.36 -2.99 -29.03
C GLY A 60 17.07 -2.71 -29.80
N GLU A 61 16.09 -3.63 -29.79
CA GLU A 61 14.83 -3.47 -30.50
C GLU A 61 13.64 -3.77 -29.59
N PHE A 62 12.54 -3.03 -29.76
CA PHE A 62 11.30 -3.21 -29.01
C PHE A 62 10.10 -2.66 -29.78
N ASN A 63 8.90 -3.10 -29.37
CA ASN A 63 7.65 -2.46 -29.77
C ASN A 63 6.92 -1.86 -28.57
N VAL A 64 6.14 -0.82 -28.83
CA VAL A 64 5.25 -0.17 -27.86
C VAL A 64 3.82 -0.30 -28.37
N SER A 65 2.94 -0.94 -27.61
CA SER A 65 1.49 -0.94 -27.87
C SER A 65 0.80 0.07 -26.95
N ILE A 66 0.06 1.02 -27.53
CA ILE A 66 -0.56 2.14 -26.81
C ILE A 66 -1.96 1.72 -26.35
N LEU A 67 -2.13 1.49 -25.05
CA LEU A 67 -3.37 0.97 -24.47
C LEU A 67 -4.47 2.04 -24.49
N THR A 68 -5.73 1.60 -24.65
CA THR A 68 -6.90 2.47 -24.67
C THR A 68 -7.63 2.51 -23.33
N GLU A 69 -8.52 3.48 -23.14
CA GLU A 69 -9.43 3.53 -21.97
C GLU A 69 -10.34 2.28 -21.87
N GLY A 70 -10.53 1.54 -22.98
CA GLY A 70 -11.27 0.28 -23.02
C GLY A 70 -10.46 -0.96 -22.62
N SER A 71 -9.16 -0.80 -22.32
CA SER A 71 -8.30 -1.91 -21.89
C SER A 71 -8.73 -2.49 -20.53
N LYS A 72 -8.62 -3.81 -20.39
CA LYS A 72 -9.10 -4.54 -19.21
C LYS A 72 -7.99 -4.68 -18.18
N PHE A 73 -8.38 -4.74 -16.91
CA PHE A 73 -7.43 -4.96 -15.80
C PHE A 73 -6.56 -6.21 -15.98
N GLU A 74 -7.10 -7.27 -16.61
CA GLU A 74 -6.36 -8.51 -16.88
C GLU A 74 -5.13 -8.29 -17.77
N THR A 75 -5.18 -7.36 -18.74
CA THR A 75 -4.00 -7.02 -19.57
C THR A 75 -2.87 -6.43 -18.71
N TYR A 76 -3.20 -5.57 -17.75
CA TYR A 76 -2.23 -4.99 -16.82
C TYR A 76 -1.68 -6.03 -15.86
N LYS A 77 -2.53 -6.92 -15.35
CA LYS A 77 -2.13 -8.03 -14.49
C LYS A 77 -1.17 -8.98 -15.21
N HIS A 78 -1.51 -9.35 -16.44
CA HIS A 78 -0.73 -10.27 -17.26
C HIS A 78 0.68 -9.73 -17.57
N PHE A 79 0.78 -8.49 -18.07
CA PHE A 79 2.09 -7.92 -18.41
C PHE A 79 2.82 -7.28 -17.24
N GLY A 80 2.13 -6.82 -16.20
CA GLY A 80 2.70 -6.04 -15.09
C GLY A 80 2.97 -6.81 -13.79
N PHE A 81 2.29 -7.94 -13.54
CA PHE A 81 2.32 -8.62 -12.24
C PHE A 81 3.01 -10.00 -12.31
N GLN A 82 3.59 -10.30 -13.46
CA GLN A 82 4.24 -11.57 -13.74
C GLN A 82 5.61 -11.31 -14.40
N SER A 83 6.56 -12.21 -14.18
CA SER A 83 7.90 -12.15 -14.76
C SER A 83 8.02 -13.10 -15.95
N GLY A 84 8.49 -12.59 -17.09
CA GLY A 84 8.75 -13.42 -18.28
C GLY A 84 9.93 -14.38 -18.13
N LYS A 85 10.66 -14.36 -17.00
CA LYS A 85 11.68 -15.36 -16.66
C LYS A 85 11.05 -16.69 -16.29
N ASP A 86 9.86 -16.64 -15.70
CA ASP A 86 9.21 -17.78 -15.06
C ASP A 86 8.02 -18.29 -15.87
N ILE A 87 7.40 -17.41 -16.67
CA ILE A 87 6.21 -17.74 -17.46
C ILE A 87 6.34 -17.31 -18.91
N ASP A 88 5.64 -18.01 -19.80
CA ASP A 88 5.43 -17.53 -21.16
C ASP A 88 4.20 -16.63 -21.25
N LYS A 89 4.44 -15.31 -21.34
CA LYS A 89 3.37 -14.32 -21.43
C LYS A 89 2.64 -14.33 -22.78
N PHE A 90 3.14 -15.03 -23.80
CA PHE A 90 2.52 -15.03 -25.12
C PHE A 90 1.80 -16.33 -25.45
N GLU A 91 1.83 -17.32 -24.55
CA GLU A 91 1.12 -18.59 -24.73
C GLU A 91 -0.41 -18.43 -24.64
N SER A 92 -0.90 -17.52 -23.79
CA SER A 92 -2.32 -17.40 -23.46
C SER A 92 -2.95 -16.04 -23.83
N ILE A 93 -2.32 -15.27 -24.72
CA ILE A 93 -2.82 -13.96 -25.15
C ILE A 93 -2.75 -13.81 -26.66
N GLU A 94 -3.70 -13.08 -27.24
CA GLU A 94 -3.68 -12.75 -28.67
C GLU A 94 -2.67 -11.63 -28.95
N TYR A 95 -1.87 -11.82 -30.00
CA TYR A 95 -0.87 -10.85 -30.44
C TYR A 95 -0.70 -10.86 -31.95
N LYS A 96 -0.12 -9.79 -32.48
CA LYS A 96 0.37 -9.71 -33.86
C LYS A 96 1.88 -9.49 -33.86
N ARG A 97 2.54 -9.61 -35.01
CA ARG A 97 3.96 -9.29 -35.17
C ARG A 97 4.12 -8.11 -36.12
N ALA A 98 5.00 -7.18 -35.76
CA ALA A 98 5.40 -6.09 -36.63
C ALA A 98 6.48 -6.56 -37.62
N ALA A 99 6.88 -5.69 -38.55
CA ALA A 99 7.88 -6.00 -39.57
C ALA A 99 9.27 -6.37 -38.99
N ASN A 100 9.59 -5.90 -37.78
CA ASN A 100 10.82 -6.27 -37.05
C ASN A 100 10.74 -7.66 -36.38
N GLY A 101 9.62 -8.38 -36.52
CA GLY A 101 9.42 -9.70 -35.94
C GLY A 101 9.06 -9.71 -34.45
N ILE A 102 9.01 -8.55 -33.78
CA ILE A 102 8.60 -8.42 -32.38
C ILE A 102 7.07 -8.36 -32.30
N THR A 103 6.51 -8.94 -31.24
CA THR A 103 5.07 -8.94 -31.01
C THR A 103 4.54 -7.55 -30.66
N TYR A 104 3.27 -7.28 -30.92
CA TYR A 104 2.52 -6.17 -30.35
C TYR A 104 1.11 -6.66 -30.01
N ILE A 105 0.49 -6.03 -29.02
CA ILE A 105 -0.90 -6.32 -28.65
C ILE A 105 -1.77 -5.47 -29.55
N ALA A 106 -2.70 -6.09 -30.28
CA ALA A 106 -3.59 -5.38 -31.21
C ALA A 106 -4.96 -5.07 -30.58
N ASN A 107 -5.43 -5.97 -29.72
CA ASN A 107 -6.66 -5.77 -28.95
C ASN A 107 -6.38 -4.80 -27.80
N GLU A 108 -7.33 -3.94 -27.47
CA GLU A 108 -7.21 -2.98 -26.36
C GLU A 108 -6.15 -1.87 -26.56
N THR A 109 -5.66 -1.71 -27.79
CA THR A 109 -4.65 -0.71 -28.16
C THR A 109 -5.11 0.10 -29.37
N ASN A 110 -4.80 1.39 -29.41
CA ASN A 110 -5.18 2.25 -30.55
C ASN A 110 -4.05 2.48 -31.55
N ALA A 111 -2.81 2.18 -31.19
CA ALA A 111 -1.65 2.25 -32.09
C ALA A 111 -0.50 1.41 -31.55
N TYR A 112 0.44 1.06 -32.43
CA TYR A 112 1.73 0.50 -32.03
C TYR A 112 2.89 1.22 -32.73
N LEU A 113 4.08 1.15 -32.12
CA LEU A 113 5.33 1.66 -32.65
C LEU A 113 6.40 0.58 -32.58
N SER A 114 7.23 0.46 -33.61
CA SER A 114 8.48 -0.31 -33.58
C SER A 114 9.66 0.65 -33.41
N ALA A 115 10.63 0.29 -32.58
CA ALA A 115 11.75 1.17 -32.27
C ALA A 115 13.09 0.44 -32.15
N ARG A 116 14.16 1.17 -32.50
CA ARG A 116 15.55 0.71 -32.39
C ARG A 116 16.36 1.65 -31.51
N VAL A 117 17.01 1.11 -30.48
CA VAL A 117 17.82 1.84 -29.51
C VAL A 117 19.03 2.50 -30.18
N VAL A 118 19.16 3.81 -29.95
CA VAL A 118 20.28 4.66 -30.38
C VAL A 118 21.29 4.83 -29.25
N SER A 119 20.80 5.04 -28.02
CA SER A 119 21.66 5.20 -26.85
C SER A 119 20.94 4.79 -25.57
N LYS A 120 21.74 4.55 -24.52
CA LYS A 120 21.28 4.12 -23.20
C LYS A 120 21.89 5.01 -22.14
N THR A 121 21.09 5.40 -21.15
CA THR A 121 21.54 6.17 -19.99
C THR A 121 21.10 5.48 -18.72
N ASP A 122 22.04 5.24 -17.80
CA ASP A 122 21.73 4.69 -16.47
C ASP A 122 21.05 5.76 -15.60
N LEU A 123 19.87 5.44 -15.06
CA LEU A 123 19.11 6.29 -14.13
C LEU A 123 19.06 5.68 -12.70
N GLY A 124 19.92 4.70 -12.39
CA GLY A 124 19.91 3.95 -11.15
C GLY A 124 19.08 2.68 -11.28
N THR A 125 17.82 2.71 -10.85
CA THR A 125 16.92 1.53 -10.91
C THR A 125 16.40 1.25 -12.33
N HIS A 126 16.49 2.22 -13.22
CA HIS A 126 16.02 2.14 -14.61
C HIS A 126 17.16 2.43 -15.59
N THR A 127 17.03 1.91 -16.81
CA THR A 127 17.80 2.36 -17.96
C THR A 127 16.88 3.15 -18.88
N LEU A 128 17.27 4.37 -19.24
CA LEU A 128 16.61 5.16 -20.27
C LEU A 128 17.14 4.74 -21.64
N PHE A 129 16.26 4.27 -22.51
CA PHE A 129 16.56 3.96 -23.90
C PHE A 129 16.04 5.10 -24.78
N LEU A 130 16.94 5.77 -25.50
CA LEU A 130 16.58 6.63 -26.62
C LEU A 130 16.53 5.78 -27.88
N ALA A 131 15.45 5.83 -28.64
CA ALA A 131 15.25 4.97 -29.80
C ALA A 131 14.66 5.72 -30.99
N ASP A 132 15.13 5.38 -32.20
CA ASP A 132 14.52 5.79 -33.46
C ASP A 132 13.24 4.97 -33.67
N VAL A 133 12.14 5.64 -34.02
CA VAL A 133 10.89 4.98 -34.42
C VAL A 133 11.05 4.52 -35.87
N THR A 134 10.97 3.21 -36.10
CA THR A 134 11.21 2.59 -37.41
C THR A 134 9.94 2.20 -38.14
N ASP A 135 8.84 2.01 -37.42
CA ASP A 135 7.53 1.64 -37.97
C ASP A 135 6.42 2.00 -36.97
N GLY A 136 5.17 2.09 -37.43
CA GLY A 136 4.01 2.28 -36.57
C GLY A 136 2.69 2.39 -37.34
N GLU A 137 1.61 1.99 -36.69
CA GLU A 137 0.27 1.97 -37.29
C GLU A 137 -0.79 2.41 -36.29
N VAL A 138 -1.82 3.10 -36.78
CA VAL A 138 -3.04 3.39 -36.01
C VAL A 138 -4.02 2.24 -36.20
N LEU A 139 -4.43 1.62 -35.10
CA LEU A 139 -5.27 0.43 -35.04
C LEU A 139 -6.74 0.77 -34.74
N SER A 140 -7.00 1.83 -33.96
CA SER A 140 -8.35 2.31 -33.67
C SER A 140 -8.38 3.82 -33.39
N GLY A 141 -9.58 4.39 -33.37
CA GLY A 141 -9.82 5.77 -32.95
C GLY A 141 -10.10 5.95 -31.45
N ASP A 142 -10.01 4.87 -30.66
CA ASP A 142 -10.33 4.90 -29.23
C ASP A 142 -9.29 5.73 -28.45
N PRO A 143 -9.69 6.44 -27.38
CA PRO A 143 -8.77 7.27 -26.62
C PRO A 143 -7.72 6.42 -25.86
N SER A 144 -6.47 6.90 -25.83
CA SER A 144 -5.40 6.28 -25.06
C SER A 144 -5.67 6.40 -23.56
N VAL A 145 -5.37 5.34 -22.80
CA VAL A 145 -5.45 5.38 -21.34
C VAL A 145 -4.30 6.21 -20.76
N THR A 146 -4.66 7.09 -19.82
CA THR A 146 -3.68 7.76 -18.96
C THR A 146 -3.50 6.99 -17.65
N TYR A 147 -2.34 7.14 -17.01
CA TYR A 147 -2.10 6.55 -15.69
C TYR A 147 -3.14 6.99 -14.65
N ALA A 148 -3.57 8.25 -14.69
CA ALA A 148 -4.63 8.77 -13.84
C ALA A 148 -5.99 8.10 -14.12
N PHE A 149 -6.33 7.89 -15.40
CA PHE A 149 -7.54 7.17 -15.79
C PHE A 149 -7.51 5.72 -15.31
N TYR A 150 -6.39 5.03 -15.51
CA TYR A 150 -6.20 3.65 -15.05
C TYR A 150 -6.43 3.53 -13.54
N GLN A 151 -5.79 4.37 -12.72
CA GLN A 151 -5.94 4.36 -11.26
C GLN A 151 -7.39 4.57 -10.81
N LYS A 152 -8.14 5.40 -11.55
CA LYS A 152 -9.52 5.75 -11.20
C LYS A 152 -10.55 4.72 -11.67
N ASN A 153 -10.37 4.17 -12.86
CA ASN A 153 -11.44 3.48 -13.59
C ASN A 153 -11.13 2.02 -13.92
N ILE A 154 -9.86 1.63 -14.07
CA ILE A 154 -9.48 0.27 -14.54
C ILE A 154 -8.89 -0.56 -13.40
N LYS A 155 -8.01 0.02 -12.57
CA LYS A 155 -7.38 -0.68 -11.46
C LYS A 155 -8.47 -1.18 -10.50
N GLN A 156 -8.56 -2.50 -10.33
CA GLN A 156 -9.52 -3.09 -9.41
C GLN A 156 -9.10 -2.75 -7.97
N LYS A 157 -10.04 -2.25 -7.17
CA LYS A 157 -9.88 -2.14 -5.72
C LYS A 157 -9.91 -3.54 -5.12
N PRO A 158 -8.94 -3.93 -4.28
CA PRO A 158 -9.00 -5.22 -3.59
C PRO A 158 -10.30 -5.31 -2.80
N GLY A 159 -11.19 -6.25 -3.16
CA GLY A 159 -12.53 -6.40 -2.56
C GLY A 159 -13.69 -6.48 -3.55
N ALA A 160 -13.48 -6.15 -4.84
CA ALA A 160 -14.55 -6.23 -5.85
C ALA A 160 -14.96 -7.67 -6.23
N ASN A 161 -14.17 -8.68 -5.85
CA ASN A 161 -14.43 -10.11 -6.10
C ASN A 161 -14.26 -10.96 -4.83
N VAL A 162 -15.02 -10.68 -3.77
CA VAL A 162 -15.09 -11.58 -2.60
C VAL A 162 -16.43 -12.33 -2.63
N GLY A 163 -16.48 -13.36 -3.47
CA GLY A 163 -17.55 -14.36 -3.50
C GLY A 163 -17.16 -15.68 -2.84
N ALA A 164 -16.13 -15.71 -1.98
CA ALA A 164 -15.68 -16.91 -1.27
C ALA A 164 -16.11 -16.85 0.20
N ALA A 165 -16.74 -17.93 0.66
CA ALA A 165 -17.31 -18.07 2.01
C ALA A 165 -16.26 -17.92 3.13
N PRO A 166 -16.65 -17.42 4.32
CA PRO A 166 -15.74 -17.27 5.46
C PRO A 166 -15.30 -18.65 5.98
N LYS A 167 -13.98 -18.83 6.16
CA LYS A 167 -13.43 -20.02 6.83
C LYS A 167 -13.64 -19.92 8.36
N LYS A 168 -13.98 -21.03 9.01
CA LYS A 168 -14.00 -21.18 10.48
C LYS A 168 -12.57 -21.26 11.05
N GLY A 169 -12.34 -20.65 12.22
CA GLY A 169 -11.05 -20.73 12.91
C GLY A 169 -11.00 -19.88 14.18
N PHE A 170 -9.82 -19.78 14.79
CA PHE A 170 -9.58 -19.00 16.01
C PHE A 170 -8.36 -18.09 15.82
N ILE A 171 -8.39 -16.86 16.33
CA ILE A 171 -7.31 -15.87 16.24
C ILE A 171 -6.72 -15.55 17.61
N CYS A 172 -5.40 -15.58 17.72
CA CYS A 172 -4.67 -15.15 18.91
C CYS A 172 -4.77 -13.62 19.10
N THR A 173 -5.29 -13.16 20.22
CA THR A 173 -5.45 -11.74 20.58
C THR A 173 -4.14 -11.04 20.91
N VAL A 174 -3.07 -11.79 21.20
CA VAL A 174 -1.74 -11.25 21.50
C VAL A 174 -0.96 -10.95 20.23
N CYS A 175 -1.02 -11.82 19.22
CA CYS A 175 -0.15 -11.73 18.04
C CYS A 175 -0.83 -12.01 16.69
N GLY A 176 -2.15 -12.22 16.67
CA GLY A 176 -2.94 -12.41 15.46
C GLY A 176 -2.79 -13.76 14.75
N TYR A 177 -2.09 -14.75 15.32
CA TYR A 177 -1.98 -16.07 14.72
C TYR A 177 -3.35 -16.74 14.58
N ILE A 178 -3.70 -17.19 13.38
CA ILE A 178 -4.97 -17.87 13.08
C ILE A 178 -4.75 -19.39 13.06
N TYR A 179 -5.50 -20.08 13.90
CA TYR A 179 -5.67 -21.52 13.86
C TYR A 179 -6.92 -21.86 13.03
N GLU A 180 -6.74 -22.54 11.89
CA GLU A 180 -7.85 -23.04 11.07
C GLU A 180 -8.32 -24.40 11.63
N GLY A 181 -9.54 -24.44 12.18
CA GLY A 181 -10.12 -25.65 12.75
C GLY A 181 -11.46 -25.35 13.43
N ASP A 182 -12.29 -26.38 13.59
CA ASP A 182 -13.61 -26.25 14.23
C ASP A 182 -13.50 -26.02 15.75
N GLU A 183 -12.48 -26.59 16.40
CA GLU A 183 -12.21 -26.45 17.83
C GLU A 183 -10.72 -26.22 18.09
N LEU A 184 -10.40 -25.30 19.00
CA LEU A 184 -9.04 -25.04 19.45
C LEU A 184 -8.67 -25.98 20.62
N PRO A 185 -7.59 -26.78 20.51
CA PRO A 185 -7.15 -27.63 21.62
C PRO A 185 -6.80 -26.82 22.86
N SER A 186 -7.22 -27.28 24.04
CA SER A 186 -6.98 -26.56 25.31
C SER A 186 -5.50 -26.42 25.70
N ASP A 187 -4.64 -27.31 25.19
CA ASP A 187 -3.19 -27.30 25.36
C ASP A 187 -2.47 -26.60 24.19
N PHE A 188 -3.21 -25.99 23.27
CA PHE A 188 -2.64 -25.31 22.13
C PHE A 188 -1.80 -24.11 22.58
N ILE A 189 -0.51 -24.16 22.30
CA ILE A 189 0.40 -23.03 22.52
C ILE A 189 0.58 -22.32 21.19
N CYS A 190 0.28 -21.02 21.17
CA CYS A 190 0.50 -20.17 20.02
C CYS A 190 1.95 -20.37 19.52
N PRO A 191 2.14 -20.84 18.29
CA PRO A 191 3.48 -21.14 17.79
C PRO A 191 4.36 -19.88 17.68
N TRP A 192 3.76 -18.68 17.70
CA TRP A 192 4.43 -17.41 17.53
C TRP A 192 4.76 -16.72 18.85
N CYS A 193 3.75 -16.31 19.62
CA CYS A 193 3.98 -15.57 20.86
C CYS A 193 4.17 -16.47 22.09
N LYS A 194 4.02 -17.80 21.92
CA LYS A 194 4.13 -18.81 22.99
C LYS A 194 3.13 -18.67 24.13
N HIS A 195 2.08 -17.87 23.95
CA HIS A 195 0.95 -17.82 24.87
C HIS A 195 -0.01 -18.97 24.58
N ASP A 196 -0.69 -19.45 25.62
CA ASP A 196 -1.58 -20.60 25.54
C ASP A 196 -2.94 -20.28 24.89
N ALA A 197 -3.79 -21.30 24.81
CA ALA A 197 -5.09 -21.27 24.14
C ALA A 197 -6.05 -20.22 24.70
N SER A 198 -5.87 -19.73 25.94
CA SER A 198 -6.73 -18.70 26.53
C SER A 198 -6.67 -17.36 25.78
N TYR A 199 -5.65 -17.18 24.93
CA TYR A 199 -5.46 -15.96 24.16
C TYR A 199 -6.08 -16.05 22.76
N PHE A 200 -6.88 -17.07 22.44
CA PHE A 200 -7.52 -17.23 21.14
C PHE A 200 -9.02 -17.01 21.19
N ILE A 201 -9.58 -16.33 20.19
CA ILE A 201 -11.03 -16.08 20.04
C ILE A 201 -11.54 -16.56 18.67
N PRO A 202 -12.82 -16.95 18.52
CA PRO A 202 -13.38 -17.36 17.22
C PRO A 202 -13.30 -16.28 16.15
N LEU A 203 -13.00 -16.67 14.90
CA LEU A 203 -12.79 -15.76 13.76
C LEU A 203 -14.07 -15.03 13.32
N ASP A 204 -15.22 -15.57 13.67
CA ASP A 204 -16.57 -15.14 13.30
C ASP A 204 -17.21 -14.17 14.30
N ALA A 205 -16.52 -13.80 15.38
CA ALA A 205 -17.01 -12.86 16.39
C ALA A 205 -16.99 -11.37 15.97
N GLN A 206 -16.70 -11.04 14.70
CA GLN A 206 -16.83 -9.68 14.16
C GLN A 206 -17.48 -9.69 12.78
N ALA A 207 -18.81 -9.65 12.73
CA ALA A 207 -19.52 -9.27 11.52
C ALA A 207 -20.73 -8.38 11.86
N PRO A 208 -20.71 -7.07 11.54
CA PRO A 208 -21.92 -6.32 11.33
C PRO A 208 -22.48 -6.58 9.93
N SER A 209 -23.80 -6.69 9.90
CA SER A 209 -24.70 -7.02 8.81
C SER A 209 -24.72 -6.03 7.64
N LYS A 210 -25.22 -6.58 6.53
CA LYS A 210 -25.45 -6.01 5.18
C LYS A 210 -26.21 -4.67 5.11
N GLU A 211 -25.90 -3.96 4.01
CA GLU A 211 -26.72 -3.01 3.23
C GLU A 211 -27.41 -1.83 3.93
N ILE A 212 -26.89 -0.60 3.70
CA ILE A 212 -27.69 0.53 3.19
C ILE A 212 -26.81 1.39 2.27
N THR A 213 -27.08 1.36 0.96
CA THR A 213 -26.61 2.36 0.00
C THR A 213 -27.45 3.63 0.14
N LYS A 214 -26.85 4.75 0.55
CA LYS A 214 -27.36 6.09 0.25
C LYS A 214 -26.20 6.96 -0.23
N GLU A 215 -26.40 7.53 -1.41
CA GLU A 215 -25.56 8.52 -2.05
C GLU A 215 -25.29 9.69 -1.09
N ILE A 216 -24.01 9.93 -0.82
CA ILE A 216 -23.54 11.18 -0.23
C ILE A 216 -23.13 12.07 -1.40
N THR A 217 -24.00 13.01 -1.75
CA THR A 217 -23.67 14.13 -2.64
C THR A 217 -22.68 15.03 -1.92
N ILE A 218 -21.39 14.88 -2.20
CA ILE A 218 -20.38 15.83 -1.76
C ILE A 218 -20.45 17.04 -2.69
N ASN A 219 -21.00 18.13 -2.18
CA ASN A 219 -20.88 19.45 -2.80
C ASN A 219 -19.40 19.83 -2.87
N LYS A 220 -18.82 19.70 -4.07
CA LYS A 220 -17.52 20.28 -4.39
C LYS A 220 -17.67 21.78 -4.53
N THR A 221 -17.29 22.51 -3.50
CA THR A 221 -16.84 23.89 -3.62
C THR A 221 -15.63 24.12 -2.73
N GLN A 222 -14.52 24.41 -3.41
CA GLN A 222 -13.43 25.30 -2.97
C GLN A 222 -12.67 24.91 -1.69
N GLU A 223 -11.47 24.34 -1.86
CA GLU A 223 -10.21 25.03 -1.52
C GLU A 223 -9.00 24.11 -1.81
N GLU A 224 -8.38 24.37 -2.96
CA GLU A 224 -7.01 23.97 -3.27
C GLU A 224 -6.05 24.84 -2.44
N SER A 225 -5.78 24.47 -1.18
CA SER A 225 -4.55 24.89 -0.48
C SER A 225 -4.24 23.99 0.73
N LYS A 226 -3.96 22.71 0.51
CA LYS A 226 -3.24 21.94 1.55
C LYS A 226 -1.77 22.35 1.47
N MET A 227 -1.40 23.34 2.29
CA MET A 227 -0.07 23.93 2.33
C MET A 227 0.99 22.83 2.43
N ALA A 228 1.97 22.85 1.52
CA ALA A 228 3.19 22.09 1.73
C ALA A 228 3.93 22.76 2.91
N ASN A 229 4.55 21.96 3.79
CA ASN A 229 5.31 22.49 4.93
C ASN A 229 6.30 23.58 4.46
N LYS A 230 6.59 24.56 5.30
CA LYS A 230 7.44 25.71 4.94
C LYS A 230 8.86 25.37 4.45
N TYR A 231 9.30 24.12 4.60
CA TYR A 231 10.60 23.61 4.16
C TYR A 231 10.54 22.80 2.84
N ALA A 232 9.36 22.66 2.24
CA ALA A 232 9.13 21.79 1.10
C ALA A 232 10.12 22.03 -0.05
N GLY A 233 10.78 20.97 -0.51
CA GLY A 233 11.77 21.05 -1.59
C GLY A 233 13.22 21.25 -1.13
N THR A 234 13.44 21.66 0.11
CA THR A 234 14.78 22.01 0.60
C THR A 234 15.57 20.81 1.14
N GLN A 235 16.88 20.99 1.33
CA GLN A 235 17.70 20.03 2.08
C GLN A 235 17.30 20.00 3.57
N THR A 236 16.77 21.10 4.12
CA THR A 236 16.28 21.16 5.50
C THR A 236 15.09 20.23 5.72
N GLU A 237 14.14 20.15 4.77
CA GLU A 237 13.05 19.16 4.82
C GLU A 237 13.58 17.73 4.92
N LYS A 238 14.58 17.37 4.08
CA LYS A 238 15.21 16.04 4.13
C LYS A 238 15.93 15.79 5.45
N ASN A 239 16.62 16.80 5.99
CA ASN A 239 17.30 16.69 7.28
C ASN A 239 16.29 16.48 8.41
N LEU A 240 15.15 17.18 8.40
CA LEU A 240 14.07 17.00 9.37
C LEU A 240 13.43 15.61 9.26
N GLN A 241 13.19 15.10 8.05
CA GLN A 241 12.70 13.74 7.83
C GLN A 241 13.68 12.68 8.34
N ALA A 242 14.98 12.86 8.06
CA ALA A 242 16.03 11.97 8.54
C ALA A 242 16.16 12.01 10.08
N ALA A 243 16.07 13.21 10.68
CA ALA A 243 16.05 13.36 12.13
C ALA A 243 14.83 12.66 12.74
N PHE A 244 13.62 12.90 12.21
CA PHE A 244 12.41 12.22 12.66
C PHE A 244 12.52 10.69 12.58
N ALA A 245 13.04 10.15 11.47
CA ALA A 245 13.27 8.72 11.30
C ALA A 245 14.31 8.19 12.30
N GLY A 246 15.40 8.92 12.51
CA GLY A 246 16.46 8.57 13.46
C GLY A 246 15.97 8.53 14.90
N GLU A 247 15.26 9.57 15.34
CA GLU A 247 14.68 9.66 16.69
C GLU A 247 13.62 8.58 16.93
N SER A 248 12.80 8.28 15.92
CA SER A 248 11.79 7.21 16.00
C SER A 248 12.43 5.83 16.17
N GLN A 249 13.51 5.56 15.43
CA GLN A 249 14.29 4.34 15.59
C GLN A 249 15.03 4.30 16.95
N ALA A 250 15.55 5.44 17.41
CA ALA A 250 16.24 5.54 18.71
C ALA A 250 15.29 5.21 19.86
N ARG A 251 14.10 5.81 19.88
CA ARG A 251 13.04 5.51 20.85
C ARG A 251 12.77 4.00 20.95
N ASN A 252 12.52 3.34 19.81
CA ASN A 252 12.22 1.90 19.80
C ASN A 252 13.42 1.05 20.26
N LYS A 253 14.64 1.36 19.79
CA LYS A 253 15.84 0.64 20.26
C LYS A 253 16.03 0.77 21.78
N TYR A 254 15.87 1.97 22.33
CA TYR A 254 16.08 2.22 23.75
C TYR A 254 15.03 1.54 24.64
N THR A 255 13.77 1.43 24.20
CA THR A 255 12.77 0.62 24.94
C THR A 255 13.11 -0.87 24.93
N TYR A 256 13.68 -1.39 23.83
CA TYR A 256 14.17 -2.77 23.77
C TYR A 256 15.40 -2.98 24.67
N PHE A 257 16.33 -2.03 24.68
CA PHE A 257 17.52 -2.07 25.53
C PHE A 257 17.15 -1.99 27.02
N ALA A 258 16.15 -1.18 27.38
CA ALA A 258 15.61 -1.15 28.73
C ALA A 258 15.10 -2.54 29.17
N SER A 259 14.36 -3.22 28.28
CA SER A 259 13.86 -4.57 28.55
C SER A 259 15.00 -5.58 28.75
N LYS A 260 16.09 -5.45 27.98
CA LYS A 260 17.29 -6.29 28.13
C LYS A 260 18.04 -5.99 29.44
N ALA A 261 18.27 -4.71 29.76
CA ALA A 261 18.91 -4.28 31.00
C ALA A 261 18.15 -4.76 32.24
N LYS A 262 16.80 -4.69 32.19
CA LYS A 262 15.95 -5.21 33.26
C LYS A 262 16.09 -6.72 33.45
N LYS A 263 16.09 -7.50 32.37
CA LYS A 263 16.33 -8.95 32.41
C LYS A 263 17.69 -9.33 32.99
N GLU A 264 18.67 -8.43 32.90
CA GLU A 264 20.02 -8.60 33.47
C GLU A 264 20.16 -8.04 34.89
N GLY A 265 19.09 -7.51 35.48
CA GLY A 265 19.07 -6.98 36.84
C GLY A 265 19.50 -5.51 36.98
N TYR A 266 19.77 -4.80 35.89
CA TYR A 266 20.18 -3.40 35.89
C TYR A 266 18.97 -2.45 35.85
N GLU A 267 18.18 -2.41 36.93
CA GLU A 267 16.94 -1.62 37.01
C GLU A 267 17.16 -0.11 36.78
N GLN A 268 18.25 0.47 37.32
CA GLN A 268 18.56 1.89 37.10
C GLN A 268 18.89 2.19 35.63
N ILE A 269 19.65 1.31 34.96
CA ILE A 269 20.01 1.47 33.55
C ILE A 269 18.75 1.33 32.69
N ALA A 270 17.87 0.37 33.01
CA ALA A 270 16.59 0.22 32.32
C ALA A 270 15.72 1.48 32.44
N ALA A 271 15.61 2.06 33.63
CA ALA A 271 14.89 3.31 33.86
C ALA A 271 15.48 4.49 33.08
N LEU A 272 16.82 4.57 33.00
CA LEU A 272 17.49 5.61 32.20
C LEU A 272 17.25 5.43 30.70
N PHE A 273 17.29 4.20 30.17
CA PHE A 273 16.95 3.94 28.77
C PHE A 273 15.50 4.35 28.45
N LEU A 274 14.54 4.04 29.33
CA LEU A 274 13.15 4.47 29.14
C LEU A 274 13.01 5.99 29.18
N LYS A 275 13.68 6.66 30.12
CA LYS A 275 13.72 8.12 30.19
C LYS A 275 14.27 8.73 28.89
N THR A 276 15.36 8.17 28.36
CA THR A 276 15.94 8.63 27.09
C THR A 276 14.98 8.35 25.93
N ALA A 277 14.33 7.18 25.87
CA ALA A 277 13.33 6.88 24.84
C ALA A 277 12.16 7.88 24.86
N ASP A 278 11.72 8.32 26.03
CA ASP A 278 10.72 9.38 26.16
C ASP A 278 11.24 10.75 25.70
N ASN A 279 12.53 11.03 25.86
CA ASN A 279 13.14 12.26 25.31
C ASN A 279 13.17 12.21 23.78
N GLU A 280 13.59 11.08 23.19
CA GLU A 280 13.60 10.93 21.72
C GLU A 280 12.19 11.00 21.12
N LYS A 281 11.17 10.52 21.84
CA LYS A 281 9.76 10.74 21.47
C LYS A 281 9.42 12.22 21.35
N GLU A 282 9.86 13.05 22.30
CA GLU A 282 9.61 14.50 22.25
C GLU A 282 10.46 15.21 21.19
N HIS A 283 11.70 14.77 20.95
CA HIS A 283 12.52 15.24 19.83
C HIS A 283 11.86 14.94 18.48
N ALA A 284 11.45 13.67 18.26
CA ALA A 284 10.74 13.25 17.06
C ALA A 284 9.46 14.08 16.84
N LYS A 285 8.68 14.30 17.90
CA LYS A 285 7.46 15.12 17.85
C LYS A 285 7.75 16.57 17.47
N MET A 286 8.83 17.15 17.96
CA MET A 286 9.26 18.51 17.58
C MET A 286 9.52 18.60 16.07
N TRP A 287 10.31 17.67 15.53
CA TRP A 287 10.62 17.62 14.08
C TRP A 287 9.40 17.33 13.21
N PHE A 288 8.53 16.42 13.65
CA PHE A 288 7.33 16.07 12.91
C PHE A 288 6.31 17.21 12.88
N LYS A 289 6.26 18.06 13.91
CA LYS A 289 5.49 19.31 13.90
C LYS A 289 6.03 20.33 12.89
N GLU A 290 7.35 20.50 12.80
CA GLU A 290 7.96 21.38 11.79
C GLU A 290 7.68 20.92 10.35
N LEU A 291 7.45 19.62 10.16
CA LEU A 291 7.03 19.02 8.90
C LEU A 291 5.52 19.07 8.65
N GLU A 292 4.74 19.69 9.55
CA GLU A 292 3.27 19.73 9.51
C GLU A 292 2.62 18.34 9.48
N GLY A 293 3.27 17.34 10.11
CA GLY A 293 2.83 15.94 10.10
C GLY A 293 1.70 15.61 11.09
N ILE A 294 1.30 16.55 11.95
CA ILE A 294 0.23 16.34 12.95
C ILE A 294 -0.95 17.24 12.59
N GLY A 295 -2.02 16.66 12.06
CA GLY A 295 -3.28 17.33 11.75
C GLY A 295 -4.38 17.05 12.78
N THR A 296 -5.63 17.22 12.35
CA THR A 296 -6.81 16.79 13.13
C THR A 296 -6.84 15.27 13.31
N THR A 297 -7.64 14.75 14.26
CA THR A 297 -7.78 13.30 14.45
C THR A 297 -8.23 12.58 13.17
N ALA A 298 -9.17 13.17 12.41
CA ALA A 298 -9.60 12.60 11.13
C ALA A 298 -8.44 12.53 10.12
N GLU A 299 -7.67 13.62 9.98
CA GLU A 299 -6.52 13.64 9.08
C GLU A 299 -5.43 12.66 9.49
N ASN A 300 -5.16 12.53 10.80
CA ASN A 300 -4.18 11.60 11.33
C ASN A 300 -4.62 10.14 11.12
N LEU A 301 -5.91 9.82 11.31
CA LEU A 301 -6.46 8.49 11.03
C LEU A 301 -6.41 8.15 9.54
N ALA A 302 -6.70 9.12 8.66
CA ALA A 302 -6.57 8.94 7.22
C ALA A 302 -5.11 8.70 6.81
N ALA A 303 -4.18 9.51 7.32
CA ALA A 303 -2.76 9.36 7.05
C ALA A 303 -2.19 8.02 7.57
N ALA A 304 -2.62 7.59 8.76
CA ALA A 304 -2.26 6.28 9.31
C ALA A 304 -2.79 5.16 8.41
N ALA A 305 -4.07 5.18 8.05
CA ALA A 305 -4.66 4.16 7.18
C ALA A 305 -3.99 4.09 5.79
N ASP A 306 -3.62 5.24 5.22
CA ASP A 306 -2.89 5.29 3.95
C ASP A 306 -1.47 4.71 4.07
N GLY A 307 -0.81 4.94 5.21
CA GLY A 307 0.48 4.34 5.54
C GLY A 307 0.39 2.82 5.67
N GLU A 308 -0.51 2.33 6.52
CA GLU A 308 -0.78 0.89 6.70
C GLU A 308 -1.11 0.22 5.36
N ASN A 309 -1.93 0.86 4.52
CA ASN A 309 -2.26 0.36 3.19
C ASN A 309 -1.02 0.08 2.35
N TYR A 310 -0.16 1.09 2.20
CA TYR A 310 1.10 0.96 1.48
C TYR A 310 2.00 -0.15 2.06
N GLU A 311 2.03 -0.28 3.38
CA GLU A 311 2.85 -1.30 4.04
C GLU A 311 2.41 -2.71 3.63
N TRP A 312 1.11 -3.04 3.67
CA TRP A 312 0.67 -4.40 3.36
C TRP A 312 0.46 -4.68 1.87
N THR A 313 0.12 -3.68 1.05
CA THR A 313 -0.11 -3.90 -0.39
C THR A 313 1.17 -3.95 -1.20
N ASP A 314 2.17 -3.14 -0.83
CA ASP A 314 3.36 -2.93 -1.64
C ASP A 314 4.63 -3.29 -0.84
N MET A 315 4.89 -2.60 0.27
CA MET A 315 6.20 -2.68 0.96
C MET A 315 6.54 -4.10 1.46
N TYR A 316 5.67 -4.70 2.27
CA TYR A 316 5.94 -6.01 2.85
C TYR A 316 5.85 -7.15 1.84
N GLU A 317 4.99 -7.03 0.83
CA GLU A 317 4.91 -8.02 -0.24
C GLU A 317 6.19 -8.00 -1.10
N ASP A 318 6.71 -6.81 -1.44
CA ASP A 318 7.97 -6.67 -2.16
C ASP A 318 9.16 -7.14 -1.32
N PHE A 319 9.21 -6.81 -0.02
CA PHE A 319 10.24 -7.33 0.89
C PHE A 319 10.20 -8.86 1.00
N ALA A 320 9.01 -9.46 1.03
CA ALA A 320 8.86 -10.91 1.06
C ALA A 320 9.42 -11.56 -0.22
N LYS A 321 9.10 -11.01 -1.40
CA LYS A 321 9.63 -11.50 -2.69
C LYS A 321 11.14 -11.37 -2.77
N THR A 322 11.71 -10.24 -2.33
CA THR A 322 13.16 -10.05 -2.27
C THR A 322 13.81 -11.07 -1.34
N ALA A 323 13.26 -11.25 -0.13
CA ALA A 323 13.78 -12.22 0.83
C ALA A 323 13.72 -13.67 0.27
N GLU A 324 12.67 -14.04 -0.46
CA GLU A 324 12.60 -15.33 -1.15
C GLU A 324 13.66 -15.49 -2.24
N ALA A 325 13.81 -14.48 -3.11
CA ALA A 325 14.80 -14.49 -4.19
C ALA A 325 16.24 -14.62 -3.66
N GLU A 326 16.50 -14.06 -2.47
CA GLU A 326 17.80 -14.13 -1.80
C GLU A 326 18.00 -15.37 -0.92
N GLY A 327 17.01 -16.28 -0.85
CA GLY A 327 17.12 -17.55 -0.11
C GLY A 327 16.78 -17.46 1.38
N PHE A 328 15.96 -16.48 1.79
CA PHE A 328 15.49 -16.27 3.16
C PHE A 328 13.97 -16.52 3.33
N PRO A 329 13.46 -17.74 3.04
CA PRO A 329 12.02 -18.02 3.02
C PRO A 329 11.33 -17.83 4.39
N ALA A 330 12.05 -18.09 5.49
CA ALA A 330 11.51 -17.85 6.83
C ALA A 330 11.30 -16.36 7.13
N LEU A 331 12.12 -15.48 6.55
CA LEU A 331 11.95 -14.04 6.69
C LEU A 331 10.86 -13.52 5.75
N ALA A 332 10.78 -14.05 4.53
CA ALA A 332 9.70 -13.74 3.61
C ALA A 332 8.32 -14.08 4.20
N ALA A 333 8.18 -15.25 4.82
CA ALA A 333 6.96 -15.64 5.53
C ALA A 333 6.60 -14.62 6.62
N LYS A 334 7.59 -14.15 7.40
CA LYS A 334 7.37 -13.12 8.42
C LYS A 334 6.90 -11.80 7.82
N PHE A 335 7.50 -11.34 6.72
CA PHE A 335 7.04 -10.10 6.06
C PHE A 335 5.58 -10.20 5.62
N ARG A 336 5.17 -11.32 5.00
CA ARG A 336 3.75 -11.50 4.61
C ARG A 336 2.81 -11.54 5.81
N MET A 337 3.24 -12.17 6.90
CA MET A 337 2.47 -12.21 8.14
C MET A 337 2.31 -10.81 8.75
N VAL A 338 3.37 -9.99 8.73
CA VAL A 338 3.28 -8.59 9.16
C VAL A 338 2.35 -7.80 8.23
N GLY A 339 2.45 -7.97 6.90
CA GLY A 339 1.51 -7.36 5.96
C GLY A 339 0.04 -7.71 6.27
N ALA A 340 -0.26 -8.96 6.62
CA ALA A 340 -1.63 -9.32 7.02
C ALA A 340 -2.11 -8.59 8.30
N ILE A 341 -1.20 -8.25 9.21
CA ILE A 341 -1.50 -7.46 10.43
C ILE A 341 -1.76 -6.00 10.06
N GLU A 342 -0.91 -5.40 9.23
CA GLU A 342 -1.06 -3.99 8.84
C GLU A 342 -2.38 -3.76 8.07
N LYS A 343 -2.87 -4.77 7.35
CA LYS A 343 -4.22 -4.74 6.78
C LYS A 343 -5.31 -4.55 7.85
N HIS A 344 -5.23 -5.24 8.98
CA HIS A 344 -6.16 -5.03 10.08
C HIS A 344 -6.00 -3.61 10.66
N HIS A 345 -4.77 -3.10 10.80
CA HIS A 345 -4.57 -1.72 11.25
C HIS A 345 -5.26 -0.72 10.32
N GLU A 346 -5.12 -0.87 9.00
CA GLU A 346 -5.86 -0.06 8.03
C GLU A 346 -7.38 -0.14 8.27
N GLU A 347 -7.95 -1.35 8.31
CA GLU A 347 -9.40 -1.55 8.49
C GLU A 347 -9.91 -0.86 9.77
N ARG A 348 -9.14 -0.98 10.87
CA ARG A 348 -9.43 -0.30 12.14
C ARG A 348 -9.41 1.22 11.98
N TYR A 349 -8.35 1.78 11.38
CA TYR A 349 -8.24 3.23 11.21
C TYR A 349 -9.31 3.80 10.28
N ARG A 350 -9.69 3.09 9.22
CA ARG A 350 -10.80 3.48 8.33
C ARG A 350 -12.15 3.45 9.06
N ALA A 351 -12.41 2.43 9.88
CA ALA A 351 -13.63 2.35 10.68
C ALA A 351 -13.70 3.49 11.72
N LEU A 352 -12.59 3.78 12.39
CA LEU A 352 -12.49 4.91 13.32
C LEU A 352 -12.67 6.24 12.60
N LEU A 353 -12.04 6.44 11.44
CA LEU A 353 -12.19 7.65 10.63
C LEU A 353 -13.65 7.89 10.27
N LYS A 354 -14.36 6.86 9.80
CA LYS A 354 -15.79 6.93 9.51
C LYS A 354 -16.59 7.37 10.73
N ASN A 355 -16.29 6.84 11.92
CA ASN A 355 -16.95 7.26 13.15
C ASN A 355 -16.68 8.75 13.47
N VAL A 356 -15.45 9.24 13.27
CA VAL A 356 -15.12 10.66 13.48
C VAL A 356 -15.88 11.55 12.50
N GLU A 357 -15.86 11.23 11.21
CA GLU A 357 -16.49 12.04 10.15
C GLU A 357 -18.02 12.05 10.25
N ALA A 358 -18.62 10.91 10.61
CA ALA A 358 -20.07 10.79 10.82
C ALA A 358 -20.54 11.27 12.21
N GLN A 359 -19.62 11.77 13.06
CA GLN A 359 -19.89 12.15 14.46
C GLN A 359 -20.50 11.00 15.29
N GLU A 360 -20.14 9.76 14.95
CA GLU A 360 -20.64 8.54 15.58
C GLU A 360 -19.68 7.94 16.62
N VAL A 361 -18.70 8.71 17.10
CA VAL A 361 -17.76 8.26 18.13
C VAL A 361 -18.49 8.01 19.46
N PHE A 362 -19.42 8.91 19.81
CA PHE A 362 -20.18 8.88 21.07
C PHE A 362 -21.70 8.84 20.86
N ALA A 363 -22.13 8.57 19.62
CA ALA A 363 -23.52 8.46 19.22
C ALA A 363 -23.67 7.37 18.15
N LYS A 364 -24.77 6.61 18.17
CA LYS A 364 -25.13 5.63 17.14
C LYS A 364 -26.60 5.77 16.77
N SER A 365 -26.95 5.34 15.57
CA SER A 365 -28.34 5.27 15.10
C SER A 365 -29.17 4.27 15.89
N GLU A 366 -28.53 3.23 16.40
CA GLU A 366 -29.13 2.18 17.23
C GLU A 366 -28.75 2.34 18.70
N VAL A 367 -29.56 1.76 19.58
CA VAL A 367 -29.23 1.65 21.01
C VAL A 367 -27.97 0.78 21.16
N LYS A 368 -26.98 1.29 21.89
CA LYS A 368 -25.77 0.56 22.27
C LYS A 368 -25.60 0.57 23.78
N VAL A 369 -24.75 -0.33 24.26
CA VAL A 369 -24.24 -0.34 25.63
C VAL A 369 -22.94 0.45 25.60
N TRP A 370 -22.86 1.53 26.38
CA TRP A 370 -21.67 2.35 26.52
C TRP A 370 -21.03 2.10 27.88
N GLU A 371 -19.71 2.01 27.90
CA GLU A 371 -18.94 1.79 29.12
C GLU A 371 -17.93 2.91 29.34
N CYS A 372 -17.87 3.42 30.56
CA CYS A 372 -16.86 4.37 30.98
C CYS A 372 -15.53 3.65 31.25
N ARG A 373 -14.53 3.85 30.39
CA ARG A 373 -13.19 3.27 30.51
C ARG A 373 -12.43 3.62 31.80
N ASN A 374 -12.86 4.68 32.49
CA ASN A 374 -12.23 5.09 33.75
C ASN A 374 -12.74 4.29 34.97
N CYS A 375 -14.03 3.91 35.01
CA CYS A 375 -14.64 3.33 36.21
C CYS A 375 -15.57 2.13 35.96
N GLY A 376 -15.78 1.72 34.71
CA GLY A 376 -16.65 0.61 34.33
C GLY A 376 -18.15 0.94 34.36
N HIS A 377 -18.56 2.19 34.57
CA HIS A 377 -19.98 2.55 34.56
C HIS A 377 -20.62 2.28 33.19
N ILE A 378 -21.69 1.48 33.17
CA ILE A 378 -22.44 1.13 31.98
C ILE A 378 -23.72 1.97 31.85
N VAL A 379 -23.99 2.44 30.63
CA VAL A 379 -25.21 3.16 30.26
C VAL A 379 -25.73 2.65 28.92
N VAL A 380 -27.03 2.41 28.83
CA VAL A 380 -27.70 1.92 27.61
C VAL A 380 -28.42 3.07 26.92
N GLY A 381 -28.13 3.30 25.65
CA GLY A 381 -28.75 4.38 24.88
C GLY A 381 -28.13 4.58 23.50
N THR A 382 -28.70 5.48 22.70
CA THR A 382 -28.16 5.86 21.39
C THR A 382 -26.95 6.79 21.50
N LYS A 383 -26.65 7.34 22.67
CA LYS A 383 -25.51 8.24 22.92
C LYS A 383 -24.89 7.97 24.28
N ALA A 384 -23.57 8.14 24.38
CA ALA A 384 -22.88 8.23 25.66
C ALA A 384 -23.23 9.57 26.37
N PRO A 385 -23.31 9.60 27.70
CA PRO A 385 -23.60 10.83 28.44
C PRO A 385 -22.43 11.81 28.36
N GLU A 386 -22.73 13.13 28.41
CA GLU A 386 -21.70 14.17 28.38
C GLU A 386 -20.72 14.09 29.56
N MET A 387 -21.19 13.54 30.69
CA MET A 387 -20.42 13.32 31.90
C MET A 387 -20.82 11.98 32.53
N CYS A 388 -19.84 11.21 32.96
CA CYS A 388 -20.09 9.97 33.69
C CYS A 388 -20.74 10.30 35.06
N PRO A 389 -21.92 9.75 35.38
CA PRO A 389 -22.61 10.05 36.63
C PRO A 389 -21.93 9.46 37.87
N VAL A 390 -20.97 8.54 37.69
CA VAL A 390 -20.23 7.88 38.77
C VAL A 390 -18.93 8.60 39.10
N CYS A 391 -18.06 8.77 38.10
CA CYS A 391 -16.71 9.30 38.30
C CYS A 391 -16.51 10.73 37.81
N ALA A 392 -17.56 11.40 37.32
CA ALA A 392 -17.56 12.77 36.80
C ALA A 392 -16.58 13.04 35.64
N HIS A 393 -16.02 12.00 35.00
CA HIS A 393 -15.18 12.17 33.82
C HIS A 393 -16.01 12.46 32.56
N PRO A 394 -15.49 13.23 31.59
CA PRO A 394 -16.22 13.65 30.40
C PRO A 394 -16.55 12.48 29.45
N GLN A 395 -17.46 12.74 28.50
CA GLN A 395 -17.90 11.80 27.45
C GLN A 395 -16.75 11.08 26.74
N SER A 396 -15.58 11.73 26.61
CA SER A 396 -14.40 11.16 25.95
C SER A 396 -13.83 9.90 26.60
N TYR A 397 -14.30 9.54 27.80
CA TYR A 397 -13.96 8.29 28.47
C TYR A 397 -14.93 7.15 28.18
N PHE A 398 -16.02 7.37 27.44
CA PHE A 398 -16.95 6.31 27.06
C PHE A 398 -16.52 5.64 25.76
N GLU A 399 -16.74 4.33 25.68
CA GLU A 399 -16.67 3.54 24.46
C GLU A 399 -17.88 2.61 24.35
N VAL A 400 -18.10 2.03 23.17
CA VAL A 400 -19.09 0.96 23.04
C VAL A 400 -18.55 -0.25 23.79
N ASN A 401 -19.31 -0.75 24.76
CA ASN A 401 -18.96 -1.94 25.51
C ASN A 401 -18.81 -3.13 24.54
N ALA A 402 -17.74 -3.88 24.69
CA ALA A 402 -17.46 -5.08 23.92
C ALA A 402 -17.45 -6.28 24.87
N GLU A 403 -18.35 -7.24 24.62
CA GLU A 403 -18.36 -8.53 25.31
C GLU A 403 -17.64 -9.56 24.45
N ASN A 404 -16.38 -9.84 24.80
CA ASN A 404 -15.50 -10.76 24.08
C ASN A 404 -14.77 -11.74 25.02
N TYR A 405 -15.42 -12.12 26.13
CA TYR A 405 -14.97 -13.07 27.15
C TYR A 405 -15.90 -14.26 27.30
#